data_AF-A0A7L8S5T1-F1
#
_entry.id   AF-A0A7L8S5T1-F1
#
_cell.length_a   1.000
_cell.length_b   1.000
_cell.length_c   1.000
_cell.angle_alpha   90.00
_cell.angle_beta   90.00
_cell.angle_gamma   90.00
#
_symmetry.space_group_name_H-M   'P 1'
#
loop_
_entity.id
_entity.type
_entity.pdbx_description
1 polymer ?
#
loop_
_entity_poly.entity_id
_entity_poly.type
_entity_poly.pdbx_seq_one_letter_code
_entity_poly.pdbx_strand_id
1 'polypeptide(L)'
;MADEARALAKTLAFTAHLVMESDAADRGRICAAYDAGLQRIAEIIVPGASPRPGIEACIIEHERLKAAEDVGCAGWMLAAIATRIGERDLPKWQEAKKVIDSVVQLLGRYREARIH
;
A
#
# COMPACT_ATOMS: atom_id res chain seq x y z
N MET A 1 19.21 -6.19 -1.57
CA MET A 1 18.75 -6.00 -0.17
C MET A 1 18.80 -4.52 0.25
N ALA A 2 19.97 -3.88 0.39
CA ALA A 2 20.03 -2.46 0.79
C ALA A 2 19.44 -1.49 -0.26
N ASP A 3 19.70 -1.73 -1.55
CA ASP A 3 19.13 -0.92 -2.63
C ASP A 3 17.61 -1.07 -2.75
N GLU A 4 17.10 -2.29 -2.56
CA GLU A 4 15.66 -2.57 -2.56
C GLU A 4 14.97 -1.88 -1.37
N ALA A 5 15.53 -1.98 -0.16
CA ALA A 5 15.00 -1.27 1.00
C ALA A 5 14.98 0.25 0.79
N ARG A 6 16.03 0.82 0.17
CA ARG A 6 16.08 2.25 -0.18
C ARG A 6 15.05 2.63 -1.24
N ALA A 7 14.86 1.80 -2.25
CA ALA A 7 13.84 2.02 -3.28
C ALA A 7 12.43 1.98 -2.67
N LEU A 8 12.14 0.96 -1.86
CA LEU A 8 10.87 0.83 -1.14
C LEU A 8 10.61 2.02 -0.20
N ALA A 9 11.63 2.49 0.52
CA ALA A 9 11.48 3.65 1.40
C ALA A 9 11.12 4.91 0.61
N LYS A 10 11.73 5.13 -0.56
CA LYS A 10 11.39 6.25 -1.45
C LYS A 10 9.95 6.15 -1.97
N THR A 11 9.56 4.96 -2.44
CA THR A 11 8.19 4.73 -2.93
C THR A 11 7.17 4.92 -1.81
N LEU A 12 7.45 4.39 -0.61
CA LEU A 12 6.59 4.56 0.56
C LEU A 12 6.43 6.03 0.94
N ALA A 13 7.53 6.80 0.95
CA ALA A 13 7.47 8.24 1.23
C ALA A 13 6.61 8.99 0.20
N PHE A 14 6.76 8.65 -1.09
CA PHE A 14 5.94 9.22 -2.15
C PHE A 14 4.45 8.86 -1.99
N THR A 15 4.13 7.59 -1.79
CA THR A 15 2.75 7.11 -1.58
C THR A 15 2.13 7.75 -0.33
N ALA A 16 2.89 7.89 0.76
CA ALA A 16 2.44 8.55 1.98
C ALA A 16 2.14 10.03 1.76
N HIS A 17 3.01 10.74 1.04
CA HIS A 17 2.79 12.15 0.71
C HIS A 17 1.52 12.33 -0.13
N LEU A 18 1.30 11.48 -1.14
CA LEU A 18 0.08 11.52 -1.95
C LEU A 18 -1.19 11.35 -1.08
N VAL A 19 -1.20 10.39 -0.15
CA VAL A 19 -2.30 10.21 0.81
C VAL A 19 -2.54 11.45 1.67
N MET A 20 -1.47 12.11 2.11
CA MET A 20 -1.55 13.32 2.93
C MET A 20 -2.13 14.51 2.16
N GLU A 21 -1.80 14.67 0.88
CA GLU A 21 -2.29 15.78 0.05
C GLU A 21 -3.71 15.55 -0.51
N SER A 22 -4.15 14.29 -0.59
CA SER A 22 -5.50 13.95 -1.09
C SER A 22 -6.63 14.51 -0.24
N ASP A 23 -7.77 14.80 -0.85
CA ASP A 23 -9.00 15.18 -0.14
C ASP A 23 -9.72 13.97 0.48
N ALA A 24 -10.84 14.20 1.18
CA ALA A 24 -11.57 13.12 1.85
C ALA A 24 -12.22 12.10 0.89
N ALA A 25 -12.58 12.51 -0.33
CA ALA A 25 -13.13 11.61 -1.33
C ALA A 25 -12.03 10.69 -1.87
N ASP A 26 -10.90 11.28 -2.25
CA ASP A 26 -9.71 10.61 -2.76
C ASP A 26 -9.12 9.66 -1.74
N ARG A 27 -8.97 10.08 -0.49
CA ARG A 27 -8.49 9.19 0.59
C ARG A 27 -9.39 7.99 0.79
N GLY A 28 -10.71 8.13 0.59
CA GLY A 28 -11.62 6.99 0.62
C GLY A 28 -11.41 6.02 -0.54
N ARG A 29 -11.15 6.54 -1.75
CA ARG A 29 -10.79 5.71 -2.92
C ARG A 29 -9.47 4.98 -2.69
N ILE A 30 -8.47 5.67 -2.13
CA ILE A 30 -7.18 5.07 -1.76
C ILE A 30 -7.38 3.97 -0.70
N CYS A 31 -8.18 4.22 0.34
CA CYS A 31 -8.46 3.25 1.39
C CYS A 31 -9.15 1.99 0.82
N ALA A 32 -10.15 2.17 -0.04
CA ALA A 32 -10.84 1.05 -0.68
C ALA A 32 -9.89 0.23 -1.58
N ALA A 33 -9.01 0.91 -2.33
CA ALA A 33 -7.98 0.26 -3.14
C ALA A 33 -6.94 -0.49 -2.31
N TYR A 34 -6.56 0.04 -1.14
CA TYR A 34 -5.67 -0.65 -0.20
C TYR A 34 -6.30 -1.95 0.32
N ASP A 35 -7.55 -1.89 0.80
CA ASP A 35 -8.30 -3.07 1.27
C ASP A 35 -8.45 -4.10 0.14
N ALA A 36 -8.77 -3.66 -1.08
CA ALA A 36 -8.87 -4.52 -2.26
C ALA A 36 -7.52 -5.18 -2.63
N GLY A 37 -6.41 -4.45 -2.50
CA GLY A 37 -5.07 -4.97 -2.70
C GLY A 37 -4.72 -6.08 -1.70
N LEU A 38 -4.98 -5.86 -0.41
CA LEU A 38 -4.75 -6.89 0.61
C LEU A 38 -5.60 -8.14 0.36
N GLN A 39 -6.88 -7.95 0.00
CA GLN A 39 -7.77 -9.05 -0.34
C GLN A 39 -7.26 -9.83 -1.55
N ARG A 40 -6.82 -9.13 -2.60
CA ARG A 40 -6.28 -9.75 -3.82
C ARG A 40 -5.02 -10.56 -3.54
N ILE A 41 -4.15 -10.06 -2.67
CA ILE A 41 -2.97 -10.79 -2.20
C ILE A 41 -3.38 -12.06 -1.47
N ALA A 42 -4.34 -11.96 -0.53
CA ALA A 42 -4.82 -13.11 0.22
C ALA A 42 -5.44 -14.22 -0.68
N GLU A 43 -6.12 -13.83 -1.77
CA GLU A 43 -6.67 -14.77 -2.76
C GLU A 43 -5.59 -15.50 -3.57
N ILE A 44 -4.44 -14.87 -3.78
CA ILE A 44 -3.33 -15.42 -4.57
C ILE A 44 -2.37 -16.24 -3.70
N ILE A 45 -2.23 -15.89 -2.41
CA ILE A 45 -1.31 -16.58 -1.50
C ILE A 45 -1.82 -17.99 -1.22
N VAL A 46 -1.00 -18.96 -1.60
CA VAL A 46 -1.12 -20.34 -1.11
C VAL A 46 -0.39 -20.45 0.24
N PRO A 47 -0.97 -21.11 1.27
CA PRO A 47 -0.28 -21.32 2.54
C PRO A 47 1.10 -21.96 2.35
N GLY A 48 2.14 -21.32 2.92
CA GLY A 48 3.53 -21.77 2.80
C GLY A 48 4.27 -21.30 1.54
N ALA A 49 3.60 -20.60 0.62
CA ALA A 49 4.21 -19.99 -0.55
C ALA A 49 4.58 -18.51 -0.31
N SER A 50 5.47 -17.97 -1.15
CA SER A 50 5.84 -16.56 -1.13
C SER A 50 4.66 -15.67 -1.52
N PRO A 51 4.48 -14.49 -0.87
CA PRO A 51 3.43 -13.54 -1.23
C PRO A 51 3.71 -12.74 -2.51
N ARG A 52 4.87 -12.93 -3.13
CA ARG A 52 5.33 -12.15 -4.29
C ARG A 52 4.38 -12.13 -5.49
N PRO A 53 3.72 -13.23 -5.88
CA PRO A 53 2.72 -13.17 -6.96
C PRO A 53 1.56 -12.21 -6.66
N GLY A 54 1.15 -12.11 -5.40
CA GLY A 54 0.14 -11.13 -4.98
C GLY A 54 0.68 -9.69 -5.03
N ILE A 55 1.93 -9.49 -4.63
CA ILE A 55 2.62 -8.18 -4.72
C ILE A 55 2.70 -7.72 -6.18
N GLU A 56 3.10 -8.61 -7.09
CA GLU A 56 3.16 -8.32 -8.54
C GLU A 56 1.78 -7.97 -9.11
N ALA A 57 0.74 -8.70 -8.73
CA ALA A 57 -0.63 -8.38 -9.14
C ALA A 57 -1.06 -6.97 -8.68
N CYS A 58 -0.65 -6.55 -7.47
CA CYS A 58 -0.93 -5.19 -7.00
C CYS A 58 -0.12 -4.12 -7.76
N ILE A 59 1.11 -4.43 -8.16
CA ILE A 59 1.93 -3.50 -8.97
C ILE A 59 1.31 -3.31 -10.36
N ILE A 60 0.84 -4.39 -10.99
CA ILE A 60 0.14 -4.32 -12.29
C ILE A 60 -1.11 -3.43 -12.18
N GLU A 61 -1.92 -3.62 -11.14
CA GLU A 61 -3.13 -2.85 -10.94
C GLU A 61 -2.82 -1.37 -10.60
N HIS A 62 -1.75 -1.12 -9.85
CA HIS A 62 -1.21 0.23 -9.65
C HIS A 62 -0.88 0.91 -10.98
N GLU A 63 -0.14 0.24 -11.86
CA GLU A 63 0.24 0.81 -13.17
C GLU A 63 -0.99 1.10 -14.03
N ARG A 64 -1.97 0.19 -14.03
CA ARG A 64 -3.24 0.35 -14.75
C ARG A 64 -4.00 1.60 -14.28
N LEU A 65 -4.15 1.77 -12.97
CA LEU A 65 -4.87 2.91 -12.39
C LEU A 65 -4.08 4.22 -12.53
N LYS A 66 -2.75 4.16 -12.38
CA LYS A 66 -1.88 5.32 -12.59
C LYS A 66 -1.97 5.85 -14.02
N ALA A 67 -2.03 4.95 -15.02
CA ALA A 67 -2.21 5.33 -16.42
C ALA A 67 -3.59 5.96 -16.69
N ALA A 68 -4.59 5.64 -15.87
CA ALA A 68 -5.92 6.25 -15.89
C ALA A 68 -6.05 7.49 -14.99
N GLU A 69 -4.93 7.97 -14.41
CA GLU A 69 -4.89 9.08 -13.44
C GLU A 69 -5.81 8.86 -12.21
N ASP A 70 -6.08 7.60 -11.87
CA ASP A 70 -6.90 7.24 -10.71
C ASP A 70 -6.03 7.20 -9.44
N VAL A 71 -6.40 8.03 -8.47
CA VAL A 71 -5.75 8.13 -7.16
C VAL A 71 -5.74 6.80 -6.39
N GLY A 72 -6.68 5.89 -6.68
CA GLY A 72 -6.70 4.53 -6.13
C GLY A 72 -5.41 3.75 -6.38
N CYS A 73 -4.61 4.12 -7.39
CA CYS A 73 -3.29 3.53 -7.63
C CYS A 73 -2.38 3.58 -6.38
N ALA A 74 -2.52 4.60 -5.53
CA ALA A 74 -1.76 4.73 -4.29
C ALA A 74 -2.08 3.61 -3.29
N GLY A 75 -3.34 3.18 -3.22
CA GLY A 75 -3.79 2.13 -2.30
C GLY A 75 -3.22 0.76 -2.68
N TRP A 76 -3.24 0.44 -3.98
CA TRP A 76 -2.63 -0.79 -4.50
C TRP A 76 -1.12 -0.86 -4.25
N MET A 77 -0.41 0.26 -4.47
CA MET A 77 1.02 0.34 -4.15
C MET A 77 1.28 0.19 -2.64
N LEU A 78 0.44 0.79 -1.79
CA LEU A 78 0.57 0.66 -0.34
C LEU A 78 0.35 -0.79 0.12
N ALA A 79 -0.59 -1.53 -0.48
CA ALA A 79 -0.82 -2.95 -0.19
C ALA A 79 0.38 -3.83 -0.59
N ALA A 80 0.95 -3.57 -1.77
CA ALA A 80 2.17 -4.24 -2.24
C ALA A 80 3.35 -4.01 -1.28
N ILE A 81 3.59 -2.76 -0.88
CA ILE A 81 4.68 -2.38 0.03
C ILE A 81 4.47 -2.97 1.44
N ALA A 82 3.24 -2.93 1.97
CA ALA A 82 2.91 -3.50 3.27
C ALA A 82 3.18 -5.01 3.32
N THR A 83 2.83 -5.71 2.25
CA THR A 83 3.06 -7.15 2.13
C THR A 83 4.56 -7.46 1.99
N ARG A 84 5.29 -6.69 1.18
CA ARG A 84 6.76 -6.84 1.02
C ARG A 84 7.49 -6.65 2.35
N ILE A 85 7.16 -5.60 3.10
CA ILE A 85 7.74 -5.38 4.43
C ILE A 85 7.30 -6.45 5.43
N GLY A 86 6.12 -7.04 5.23
CA GLY A 86 5.60 -8.19 5.97
C GLY A 86 6.44 -9.47 5.84
N GLU A 87 7.26 -9.62 4.80
CA GLU A 87 8.23 -10.72 4.67
C GLU A 87 9.40 -10.59 5.67
N ARG A 88 9.60 -9.41 6.30
CA ARG A 88 10.56 -9.15 7.40
C ARG A 88 12.02 -9.49 7.11
N ASP A 89 12.39 -9.60 5.84
CA ASP A 89 13.74 -9.91 5.37
C ASP A 89 14.51 -8.66 4.89
N LEU A 90 13.89 -7.48 4.93
CA LEU A 90 14.50 -6.20 4.55
C LEU A 90 15.23 -5.52 5.72
N PRO A 91 16.39 -4.88 5.49
CA PRO A 91 17.00 -4.01 6.48
C PRO A 91 16.02 -2.94 6.97
N LYS A 92 15.96 -2.72 8.29
CA LYS A 92 15.10 -1.70 8.93
C LYS A 92 13.60 -1.85 8.61
N TRP A 93 13.12 -3.05 8.27
CA TRP A 93 11.70 -3.30 7.98
C TRP A 93 10.75 -2.81 9.09
N GLN A 94 11.20 -2.80 10.36
CA GLN A 94 10.42 -2.29 11.49
C GLN A 94 10.14 -0.78 11.41
N GLU A 95 11.12 0.02 10.96
CA GLU A 95 10.96 1.46 10.77
C GLU A 95 9.96 1.73 9.65
N ALA A 96 10.10 1.01 8.52
CA ALA A 96 9.17 1.12 7.40
C ALA A 96 7.75 0.68 7.78
N LYS A 97 7.62 -0.37 8.59
CA LYS A 97 6.33 -0.82 9.12
C LYS A 97 5.62 0.27 9.93
N LYS A 98 6.34 1.01 10.79
CA LYS A 98 5.73 2.11 11.57
C LYS A 98 5.16 3.21 10.67
N VAL A 99 5.84 3.53 9.57
CA VAL A 99 5.37 4.51 8.59
C VAL A 99 4.09 4.01 7.93
N ILE A 100 4.05 2.74 7.49
CA ILE A 100 2.84 2.13 6.91
C ILE A 100 1.69 2.17 7.89
N ASP A 101 1.91 1.74 9.13
CA ASP A 101 0.87 1.71 10.15
C ASP A 101 0.29 3.13 10.39
N SER A 102 1.14 4.16 10.33
CA SER A 102 0.72 5.56 10.45
C SER A 102 -0.10 6.03 9.25
N VAL A 103 0.30 5.67 8.03
CA VAL A 103 -0.43 6.00 6.78
C VAL A 103 -1.78 5.27 6.75
N VAL A 104 -1.82 4.00 7.14
CA VAL A 104 -3.06 3.21 7.21
C VAL A 104 -3.98 3.77 8.30
N GLN A 105 -3.44 4.14 9.46
CA GLN A 105 -4.25 4.79 10.50
C GLN A 105 -4.82 6.13 10.00
N LEU A 106 -4.03 6.90 9.26
CA LEU A 106 -4.49 8.14 8.63
C LEU A 106 -5.66 7.85 7.69
N LEU A 107 -5.55 6.86 6.80
CA LEU A 107 -6.65 6.40 5.93
C LEU A 107 -7.89 5.95 6.75
N GLY A 108 -7.68 5.20 7.83
CA GLY A 108 -8.72 4.67 8.71
C GLY A 108 -9.50 5.76 9.47
N ARG A 109 -8.83 6.82 9.94
CA ARG A 109 -9.49 7.97 10.58
C ARG A 109 -10.48 8.68 9.65
N TYR A 110 -10.26 8.65 8.33
CA TYR A 110 -11.22 9.18 7.36
C TYR A 110 -12.42 8.27 7.10
N ARG A 111 -12.34 6.99 7.46
CA ARG A 111 -13.48 6.06 7.46
C ARG A 111 -14.50 6.45 8.52
N GLU A 112 -14.02 6.92 9.68
CA GLU A 112 -14.82 7.35 10.83
C GLU A 112 -15.42 8.77 10.62
N ALA A 113 -14.68 9.67 9.97
CA ALA A 113 -15.15 11.04 9.68
C ALA A 113 -16.34 11.13 8.71
N ARG A 114 -16.75 10.03 8.06
CA ARG A 114 -17.95 9.97 7.20
C ARG A 114 -19.25 9.62 7.96
N ILE A 115 -19.19 9.38 9.27
CA ILE A 115 -20.36 8.99 10.09
C ILE A 115 -21.02 10.21 10.78
N HIS A 116 -20.66 11.44 10.42
CA HIS A 116 -21.24 12.66 10.99
C HIS A 116 -21.86 13.58 9.94
#